data_AF-A0A6J4FT77-F1
#
_entry.id   AF-A0A6J4FT77-F1
#
_cell.length_a   1.000
_cell.length_b   1.000
_cell.length_c   1.000
_cell.angle_alpha   90.00
_cell.angle_beta   90.00
_cell.angle_gamma   90.00
#
_symmetry.space_group_name_H-M   'P 1'
#
loop_
_entity.id
_entity.type
_entity.pdbx_description
1 polymer ?
#
loop_
_entity_poly.entity_id
_entity_poly.type
_entity_poly.pdbx_seq_one_letter_code
_entity_poly.pdbx_strand_id
1 'polypeptide(L)'
;MRADLRRFLAWWQGELAALVPPGLARLGRTRPLLPRDSALVRRLTLPLAAEQDLRRVLEFEMDRLTPFTADQLCFDALVERRDPARGHLVVLLAAAPRARAEAAAGRGRLGVEGLPAAIDLMRGRRRRPGIALAVVAALAVAALVLPFQRQAGRQAAAEQQLETARAAAAAAERQRRQVDGLLAAERLAVGRGGRPTALETVEALSVLLPDDCWLHSLTLTAEGLEFAATAAAAGQVLRLVEDSPLFEAAVFRAPVSSDPGVGDRFALAARWQGEKP
;
A
#
# COMPACT_ATOMS: atom_id res chain seq x y z
N MET A 1 16.40 -1.99 -4.86
CA MET A 1 15.66 -0.85 -5.44
C MET A 1 16.29 -0.19 -6.68
N ARG A 2 17.49 -0.57 -7.16
CA ARG A 2 18.08 -0.06 -8.43
C ARG A 2 17.83 -0.97 -9.65
N ALA A 3 17.45 -2.22 -9.44
CA ALA A 3 17.22 -3.21 -10.50
C ALA A 3 15.88 -3.01 -11.24
N ASP A 4 14.86 -2.46 -10.58
CA ASP A 4 13.54 -2.22 -11.17
C ASP A 4 13.51 -1.08 -12.19
N LEU A 5 14.31 -0.03 -11.99
CA LEU A 5 14.34 1.10 -12.91
C LEU A 5 14.84 0.72 -14.30
N ARG A 6 15.81 -0.20 -14.41
CA ARG A 6 16.35 -0.66 -15.70
C ARG A 6 15.37 -1.51 -16.47
N ARG A 7 14.59 -2.35 -15.80
CA ARG A 7 13.52 -3.15 -16.44
C ARG A 7 12.36 -2.27 -16.88
N PHE A 8 12.01 -1.27 -16.07
CA PHE A 8 10.99 -0.28 -16.42
C PHE A 8 11.39 0.56 -17.65
N LEU A 9 12.64 1.05 -17.70
CA LEU A 9 13.17 1.80 -18.85
C LEU A 9 13.28 0.94 -20.12
N ALA A 10 13.67 -0.33 -20.00
CA ALA A 10 13.76 -1.25 -21.14
C ALA A 10 12.37 -1.60 -21.71
N TRP A 11 11.38 -1.81 -20.83
CA TRP A 11 9.99 -2.02 -21.24
C TRP A 11 9.42 -0.77 -21.94
N TRP A 12 9.67 0.41 -21.37
CA TRP A 12 9.17 1.68 -21.91
C TRP A 12 9.82 2.09 -23.24
N GLN A 13 11.07 1.71 -23.50
CA GLN A 13 11.73 1.90 -24.80
C GLN A 13 11.08 1.09 -25.93
N GLY A 14 10.60 -0.13 -25.64
CA GLY A 14 9.92 -0.98 -26.63
C GLY A 14 8.55 -0.43 -27.03
N GLU A 15 7.78 0.06 -26.05
CA GLU A 15 6.44 0.63 -26.27
C GLU A 15 6.50 1.99 -26.99
N LEU A 16 7.51 2.82 -26.67
CA LEU A 16 7.73 4.09 -27.37
C LEU A 16 8.15 3.89 -28.83
N ALA A 17 8.94 2.85 -29.14
CA ALA A 17 9.29 2.53 -30.51
C ALA A 17 8.05 2.14 -31.35
N ALA A 18 7.03 1.53 -30.73
CA ALA A 18 5.76 1.19 -31.36
C ALA A 18 4.83 2.41 -31.54
N LEU A 19 4.96 3.43 -30.68
CA LEU A 19 4.19 4.67 -30.72
C LEU A 19 4.83 5.78 -31.60
N VAL A 20 6.05 5.58 -32.10
CA VAL A 20 6.64 6.48 -33.10
C VAL A 20 6.05 6.16 -34.46
N PRO A 21 5.23 7.05 -35.06
CA PRO A 21 4.57 6.77 -36.32
C PRO A 21 5.61 6.51 -37.42
N PRO A 22 5.41 5.49 -38.29
CA PRO A 22 6.33 5.13 -39.37
C PRO A 22 6.52 6.24 -40.43
N GLY A 23 5.80 7.35 -40.32
CA GLY A 23 6.01 8.57 -41.10
C GLY A 23 7.27 9.37 -40.70
N LEU A 24 7.78 9.23 -39.48
CA LEU A 24 9.02 9.88 -39.04
C LEU A 24 10.27 9.13 -39.51
N ALA A 25 10.19 7.81 -39.67
CA ALA A 25 11.28 6.98 -40.18
C ALA A 25 11.53 7.16 -41.70
N ARG A 26 10.51 7.64 -42.44
CA ARG A 26 10.59 7.89 -43.90
C ARG A 26 11.09 9.28 -44.29
N LEU A 27 11.44 10.16 -43.35
CA LEU A 27 12.14 11.42 -43.64
C LEU A 27 13.64 11.19 -43.89
N GLY A 28 13.93 10.20 -44.73
CA GLY A 28 15.24 9.94 -45.29
C GLY A 28 15.64 11.09 -46.20
N ARG A 29 16.29 12.09 -45.61
CA ARG A 29 17.43 12.88 -46.13
C ARG A 29 17.38 13.39 -47.57
N THR A 30 16.23 13.56 -48.22
CA THR A 30 16.18 14.36 -49.43
C THR A 30 16.30 15.82 -49.01
N ARG A 31 17.49 16.37 -49.23
CA ARG A 31 17.73 17.79 -49.07
C ARG A 31 17.31 18.44 -50.38
N PRO A 32 16.16 19.15 -50.46
CA PRO A 32 15.84 19.92 -51.65
C PRO A 32 16.96 20.92 -51.92
N LEU A 33 17.31 21.06 -53.20
CA LEU A 33 18.27 22.04 -53.68
C LEU A 33 17.49 23.13 -54.41
N LEU A 34 17.73 24.37 -54.03
CA LEU A 34 17.23 25.52 -54.76
C LEU A 34 18.15 25.75 -55.97
N PRO A 35 17.60 25.93 -57.18
CA PRO A 35 18.43 26.25 -58.34
C PRO A 35 19.18 27.56 -58.12
N ARG A 36 20.38 27.66 -58.69
CA ARG A 36 21.35 28.74 -58.40
C ARG A 36 20.87 30.13 -58.85
N ASP A 37 19.97 30.18 -59.83
CA ASP A 37 19.30 31.41 -60.30
C ASP A 37 18.34 32.02 -59.28
N SER A 38 17.86 31.19 -58.36
CA SER A 38 16.84 31.53 -57.36
C SER A 38 17.46 31.92 -56.00
N ALA A 39 18.79 31.90 -55.90
CA ALA A 39 19.55 32.32 -54.73
C ALA A 39 20.67 33.29 -55.13
N LEU A 40 20.80 34.38 -54.38
CA LEU A 40 21.95 35.27 -54.47
C LEU A 40 23.15 34.59 -53.81
N VAL A 41 24.18 34.28 -54.59
CA VAL A 41 25.44 33.71 -54.10
C VAL A 41 26.56 34.73 -54.30
N ARG A 42 27.18 35.18 -53.21
CA ARG A 42 28.23 36.21 -53.27
C ARG A 42 29.38 35.89 -52.32
N ARG A 43 30.60 36.16 -52.77
CA ARG A 43 31.80 36.13 -51.92
C ARG A 43 32.03 37.51 -51.32
N LEU A 44 32.09 37.58 -50.00
CA LEU A 44 32.31 38.80 -49.23
C LEU A 44 33.64 38.69 -48.50
N THR A 45 34.38 39.81 -48.45
CA THR A 45 35.60 39.92 -47.63
C THR A 45 35.25 40.75 -46.41
N LEU A 46 35.29 40.14 -45.23
CA LEU A 46 34.95 40.76 -43.95
C LEU A 46 36.21 40.86 -43.08
N PRO A 47 36.26 41.75 -42.08
CA PRO A 47 37.36 41.78 -41.12
C PRO A 47 37.38 40.52 -40.25
N LEU A 48 38.55 40.07 -39.82
CA LEU A 48 38.72 38.87 -38.99
C LEU A 48 37.88 38.93 -37.70
N ALA A 49 37.73 40.13 -37.13
CA ALA A 49 36.90 40.39 -35.95
C ALA A 49 35.40 40.06 -36.17
N ALA A 50 34.91 40.10 -37.41
CA ALA A 50 33.53 39.74 -37.74
C ALA A 50 33.24 38.24 -37.61
N GLU A 51 34.25 37.38 -37.40
CA GLU A 51 34.05 35.94 -37.23
C GLU A 51 33.20 35.61 -35.99
N GLN A 52 33.39 36.34 -34.89
CA GLN A 52 32.70 36.09 -33.62
C GLN A 52 31.19 36.38 -33.71
N ASP A 53 30.82 37.38 -34.52
CA ASP A 53 29.45 37.84 -34.70
C ASP A 53 29.03 37.84 -36.19
N LEU A 54 29.49 36.84 -36.95
CA LEU A 54 29.34 36.78 -38.41
C LEU A 54 27.87 36.94 -38.85
N ARG A 55 26.94 36.34 -38.12
CA ARG A 55 25.51 36.44 -38.42
C ARG A 55 25.01 37.89 -38.31
N ARG A 56 25.40 38.62 -37.27
CA ARG A 56 24.95 40.00 -37.02
C ARG A 56 25.55 40.98 -38.02
N VAL A 57 26.81 40.78 -38.38
CA VAL A 57 27.48 41.58 -39.42
C VAL A 57 26.84 41.32 -40.79
N LEU A 58 26.53 40.06 -41.11
CA LEU A 58 25.83 39.71 -42.34
C LEU A 58 24.41 40.28 -42.39
N GLU A 59 23.66 40.30 -41.27
CA GLU A 59 22.34 40.95 -41.20
C GLU A 59 22.42 42.43 -41.60
N PHE A 60 23.43 43.15 -41.11
CA PHE A 60 23.65 44.56 -41.47
C PHE A 60 24.08 44.75 -42.93
N GLU A 61 24.92 43.86 -43.45
CA GLU A 61 25.32 43.87 -44.87
C GLU A 61 24.14 43.52 -45.79
N MET A 62 23.16 42.72 -45.35
CA MET A 62 21.98 42.36 -46.15
C MET A 62 21.02 43.51 -46.38
N ASP A 63 20.75 44.32 -45.36
CA ASP A 63 19.92 45.52 -45.51
C ASP A 63 20.59 46.57 -46.44
N ARG A 64 21.92 46.51 -46.58
CA ARG A 64 22.71 47.41 -47.44
C ARG A 64 22.90 46.90 -48.86
N LEU A 65 22.92 45.58 -49.07
CA LEU A 65 23.24 44.94 -50.34
C LEU A 65 22.01 44.46 -51.12
N THR A 66 20.85 44.39 -50.49
CA THR A 66 19.60 43.99 -51.15
C THR A 66 18.45 44.92 -50.78
N PRO A 67 17.47 45.14 -51.68
CA PRO A 67 16.26 45.90 -51.36
C PRO A 67 15.29 45.15 -50.43
N PHE A 68 15.69 44.00 -49.88
CA PHE A 68 14.91 43.18 -48.96
C PHE A 68 15.52 43.26 -47.58
N THR A 69 14.68 43.36 -46.56
CA THR A 69 15.09 43.35 -45.16
C THR A 69 15.51 41.93 -44.73
N ALA A 70 16.44 41.83 -43.78
CA ALA A 70 16.98 40.54 -43.31
C ALA A 70 15.92 39.52 -42.81
N ASP A 71 14.71 39.97 -42.46
CA ASP A 71 13.58 39.13 -42.02
C ASP A 71 12.82 38.44 -43.17
N GLN A 72 12.85 39.05 -44.37
CA GLN A 72 12.24 38.54 -45.60
C GLN A 72 13.17 37.60 -46.38
N LEU A 73 14.40 37.42 -45.92
CA LEU A 73 15.44 36.61 -46.55
C LEU A 73 15.82 35.42 -45.67
N CYS A 74 16.02 34.27 -46.30
CA CYS A 74 16.72 33.14 -45.72
C CYS A 74 18.18 33.20 -46.18
N PHE A 75 19.13 33.31 -45.25
CA PHE A 75 20.56 33.36 -45.57
C PHE A 75 21.39 32.41 -44.71
N ASP A 76 22.45 31.88 -45.30
CA ASP A 76 23.50 31.15 -44.58
C ASP A 76 24.86 31.47 -45.21
N ALA A 77 25.92 31.33 -44.41
CA ALA A 77 27.25 31.75 -44.79
C ALA A 77 28.30 30.73 -44.37
N LEU A 78 29.29 30.54 -45.23
CA LEU A 78 30.40 29.63 -45.01
C LEU A 78 31.72 30.38 -45.15
N VAL A 79 32.60 30.25 -44.14
CA VAL A 79 33.96 30.79 -44.23
C VAL A 79 34.77 29.91 -45.17
N GLU A 80 35.13 30.42 -46.35
CA GLU A 80 35.97 29.70 -47.34
C GLU A 80 37.46 29.82 -47.00
N ARG A 81 37.90 30.99 -46.53
CA ARG A 81 39.31 31.24 -46.20
C ARG A 81 39.45 32.23 -45.05
N ARG A 82 40.44 32.01 -44.19
CA ARG A 82 40.85 32.92 -43.11
C ARG A 82 42.27 33.43 -43.43
N ASP A 83 42.46 34.73 -43.56
CA ASP A 83 43.77 35.36 -43.78
C ASP A 83 44.19 36.16 -42.53
N PRO A 84 44.75 35.49 -41.50
CA PRO A 84 45.14 36.15 -40.24
C PRO A 84 46.22 37.22 -40.45
N ALA A 85 47.09 37.05 -41.46
CA ALA A 85 48.16 38.01 -41.79
C ALA A 85 47.64 39.36 -42.32
N ARG A 86 46.46 39.39 -42.96
CA ARG A 86 45.83 40.61 -43.49
C ARG A 86 44.63 41.08 -42.65
N GLY A 87 44.27 40.34 -41.61
CA GLY A 87 43.12 40.66 -40.76
C GLY A 87 41.77 40.55 -41.49
N HIS A 88 41.66 39.73 -42.54
CA HIS A 88 40.44 39.55 -43.32
C HIS A 88 40.02 38.08 -43.39
N LEU A 89 38.72 37.84 -43.56
CA LEU A 89 38.11 36.53 -43.79
C LEU A 89 37.27 36.60 -45.07
N VAL A 90 37.32 35.53 -45.87
CA VAL A 90 36.52 35.38 -47.09
C VAL A 90 35.37 34.44 -46.80
N VAL A 91 34.15 34.95 -46.96
CA VAL A 91 32.91 34.24 -46.69
C VAL A 91 32.09 34.12 -47.95
N LEU A 92 31.61 32.91 -48.20
CA LEU A 92 30.62 32.61 -49.21
C LEU A 92 29.24 32.73 -48.59
N LEU A 93 28.52 33.76 -49.01
CA LEU A 93 27.16 34.04 -48.59
C LEU A 93 26.18 33.48 -49.64
N ALA A 94 25.15 32.79 -49.17
CA ALA A 94 23.99 32.44 -49.97
C ALA A 94 22.73 33.03 -49.32
N ALA A 95 21.93 33.76 -50.08
CA ALA A 95 20.68 34.36 -49.63
C ALA A 95 19.56 34.09 -50.65
N ALA A 96 18.35 33.78 -50.18
CA ALA A 96 17.17 33.60 -51.04
C ALA A 96 15.93 34.21 -50.39
N PRO A 97 14.95 34.69 -51.17
CA PRO A 97 13.67 35.15 -50.64
C PRO A 97 13.00 34.07 -49.80
N ARG A 98 12.56 34.43 -48.58
CA ARG A 98 11.99 33.51 -47.60
C ARG A 98 10.82 32.72 -48.15
N ALA A 99 9.92 33.36 -48.90
CA ALA A 99 8.77 32.69 -49.52
C ALA A 99 9.19 31.54 -50.46
N ARG A 100 10.22 31.74 -51.27
CA ARG A 100 10.75 30.71 -52.19
C ARG A 100 11.51 29.63 -51.45
N ALA A 101 12.34 30.01 -50.47
CA ALA A 101 13.06 29.07 -49.65
C ALA A 101 12.11 28.17 -48.85
N GLU A 102 11.04 28.72 -48.26
CA GLU A 102 10.04 27.96 -47.53
C GLU A 102 9.22 27.04 -48.44
N ALA A 103 8.84 27.52 -49.64
CA ALA A 103 8.14 26.70 -50.63
C ALA A 103 8.98 25.50 -51.08
N ALA A 104 10.29 25.69 -51.28
CA ALA A 104 11.19 24.63 -51.71
C ALA A 104 11.65 23.68 -50.59
N ALA A 105 11.80 24.18 -49.35
CA ALA A 105 12.31 23.40 -48.22
C ALA A 105 11.26 22.51 -47.55
N GLY A 106 9.98 22.88 -47.65
CA GLY A 106 8.90 22.27 -46.88
C GLY A 106 9.14 22.36 -45.37
N ARG A 107 9.44 21.21 -44.73
CA ARG A 107 9.69 21.10 -43.27
C ARG A 107 11.18 20.87 -42.90
N GLY A 108 12.07 20.86 -43.89
CA GLY A 108 13.45 20.38 -43.78
C GLY A 108 14.54 21.41 -44.05
N ARG A 109 15.76 20.91 -44.30
CA ARG A 109 16.95 21.68 -44.69
C ARG A 109 16.90 22.02 -46.18
N LEU A 110 17.42 23.17 -46.59
CA LEU A 110 17.48 23.58 -47.99
C LEU A 110 18.92 23.85 -48.39
N GLY A 111 19.38 23.24 -49.48
CA GLY A 111 20.66 23.56 -50.09
C GLY A 111 20.49 24.48 -51.28
N VAL A 112 21.59 24.99 -51.80
CA VAL A 112 21.61 25.68 -53.09
C VAL A 112 22.47 24.86 -54.04
N GLU A 113 22.04 24.74 -55.28
CA GLU A 113 22.77 24.02 -56.31
C GLU A 113 24.15 24.63 -56.58
N GLY A 114 25.18 23.79 -56.66
CA GLY A 114 26.58 24.22 -56.87
C GLY A 114 27.27 24.81 -55.64
N LEU A 115 26.64 24.76 -54.45
CA LEU A 115 27.23 25.20 -53.18
C LEU A 115 27.55 24.03 -52.24
N PRO A 116 28.51 24.20 -51.30
CA PRO A 116 28.86 23.16 -50.34
C PRO A 116 27.67 22.75 -49.47
N ALA A 117 27.62 21.46 -49.09
CA ALA A 117 26.55 20.94 -48.24
C ALA A 117 26.48 21.60 -46.85
N ALA A 118 27.47 22.41 -46.47
CA ALA A 118 27.49 23.16 -45.23
C ALA A 118 26.53 24.37 -45.21
N ILE A 119 26.14 24.92 -46.38
CA ILE A 119 25.26 26.09 -46.49
C ILE A 119 23.81 25.63 -46.47
N ASP A 120 23.07 25.89 -45.38
CA ASP A 120 21.66 25.56 -45.20
C ASP A 120 20.80 26.82 -44.96
N LEU A 121 20.06 27.21 -46.00
CA LEU A 121 19.21 28.41 -45.97
C LEU A 121 18.11 28.34 -44.89
N MET A 122 17.80 27.15 -44.37
CA MET A 122 16.77 26.96 -43.33
C MET A 122 17.36 26.80 -41.92
N ARG A 123 18.68 26.93 -41.75
CA ARG A 123 19.38 26.81 -40.45
C ARG A 123 18.86 27.79 -39.40
N GLY A 124 18.37 28.96 -39.82
CA GLY A 124 17.79 29.99 -38.95
C GLY A 124 16.31 29.79 -38.58
N ARG A 125 15.64 28.73 -39.07
CA ARG A 125 14.22 28.48 -38.77
C ARG A 125 14.07 28.12 -37.28
N ARG A 126 13.71 29.10 -36.46
CA ARG A 126 13.31 28.91 -35.05
C ARG A 126 12.14 27.91 -35.00
N ARG A 127 12.44 26.62 -34.79
CA ARG A 127 11.43 25.61 -34.44
C ARG A 127 10.87 25.99 -33.08
N ARG A 128 9.59 26.38 -33.02
CA ARG A 128 8.89 26.62 -31.75
C ARG A 128 8.78 25.27 -31.01
N PRO A 129 9.43 25.08 -29.86
CA PRO A 129 9.49 23.77 -29.18
C PRO A 129 8.20 23.40 -28.42
N GLY A 130 7.14 24.23 -28.48
CA GLY A 130 5.96 24.10 -27.63
C GLY A 130 5.20 22.78 -27.77
N ILE A 131 5.11 22.21 -28.99
CA ILE A 131 4.37 20.97 -29.22
C ILE A 131 5.12 19.76 -28.65
N ALA A 132 6.45 19.74 -28.79
CA ALA A 132 7.28 18.67 -28.22
C ALA A 132 7.24 18.71 -26.68
N LEU A 133 7.29 19.90 -26.09
CA LEU A 133 7.17 20.07 -24.64
C LEU A 133 5.79 19.65 -24.12
N ALA A 134 4.71 19.98 -24.84
CA ALA A 134 3.35 19.58 -24.48
C ALA A 134 3.16 18.04 -24.54
N VAL A 135 3.73 17.38 -25.55
CA VAL A 135 3.69 15.91 -25.66
C VAL A 135 4.48 15.25 -24.53
N VAL A 136 5.66 15.77 -24.20
CA VAL A 136 6.46 15.27 -23.07
C VAL A 136 5.74 15.49 -21.74
N ALA A 137 5.09 16.65 -21.55
CA ALA A 137 4.30 16.93 -20.35
C ALA A 137 3.08 16.00 -20.22
N ALA A 138 2.36 15.76 -21.32
CA ALA A 138 1.22 14.84 -21.34
C ALA A 138 1.65 13.39 -21.02
N LEU A 139 2.79 12.93 -21.58
CA LEU A 139 3.37 11.62 -21.27
C LEU A 139 3.81 11.53 -19.81
N ALA A 140 4.38 12.60 -19.24
CA ALA A 140 4.76 12.64 -17.83
C ALA A 140 3.53 12.54 -16.90
N VAL A 141 2.45 13.26 -17.22
CA VAL A 141 1.19 13.19 -16.47
C VAL A 141 0.58 11.79 -16.56
N ALA A 142 0.54 11.18 -17.74
CA ALA A 142 0.06 9.82 -17.91
C ALA A 142 0.88 8.81 -17.08
N ALA A 143 2.21 8.96 -17.06
CA ALA A 143 3.11 8.11 -16.27
C ALA A 143 2.89 8.24 -14.75
N LEU A 144 2.38 9.38 -14.27
CA LEU A 144 2.04 9.60 -12.85
C LEU A 144 0.64 9.08 -12.48
N VAL A 145 -0.35 9.19 -13.38
CA VAL A 145 -1.76 8.86 -13.08
C VAL A 145 -2.06 7.36 -13.19
N LEU A 146 -1.50 6.66 -14.18
CA LEU A 146 -1.67 5.22 -14.39
C LEU A 146 -1.28 4.33 -13.19
N PRO A 147 -0.14 4.54 -12.50
CA PRO A 147 0.20 3.71 -11.35
C PRO A 147 -0.75 3.92 -10.18
N PHE A 148 -1.30 5.13 -10.01
CA PHE A 148 -2.23 5.44 -8.92
C PHE A 148 -3.54 4.66 -9.06
N GLN A 149 -4.08 4.57 -10.27
CA GLN A 149 -5.26 3.74 -10.60
C GLN A 149 -5.00 2.25 -10.32
N ARG A 150 -3.81 1.75 -10.66
CA ARG A 150 -3.44 0.35 -10.36
C ARG A 150 -3.27 0.08 -8.88
N GLN A 151 -2.88 1.09 -8.10
CA GLN A 151 -2.70 0.97 -6.66
C GLN A 151 -4.05 0.89 -5.92
N ALA A 152 -5.07 1.63 -6.39
CA ALA A 152 -6.44 1.54 -5.86
C ALA A 152 -7.03 0.11 -6.02
N GLY A 153 -6.78 -0.54 -7.16
CA GLY A 153 -7.23 -1.94 -7.36
C GLY A 153 -6.56 -2.96 -6.44
N ARG A 154 -5.28 -2.76 -6.08
CA ARG A 154 -4.57 -3.64 -5.14
C ARG A 154 -5.05 -3.48 -3.70
N GLN A 155 -5.47 -2.28 -3.30
CA GLN A 155 -6.05 -2.03 -1.99
C GLN A 155 -7.42 -2.70 -1.85
N ALA A 156 -8.28 -2.59 -2.86
CA ALA A 156 -9.57 -3.28 -2.87
C ALA A 156 -9.44 -4.81 -2.75
N ALA A 157 -8.44 -5.40 -3.42
CA ALA A 157 -8.18 -6.83 -3.32
C ALA A 157 -7.67 -7.25 -1.92
N ALA A 158 -6.87 -6.40 -1.26
CA ALA A 158 -6.38 -6.65 0.09
C ALA A 158 -7.50 -6.53 1.14
N GLU A 159 -8.41 -5.56 0.97
CA GLU A 159 -9.59 -5.39 1.83
C GLU A 159 -10.54 -6.59 1.71
N GLN A 160 -10.77 -7.12 0.50
CA GLN A 160 -11.58 -8.33 0.32
C GLN A 160 -11.02 -9.54 1.08
N GLN A 161 -9.69 -9.70 1.12
CA GLN A 161 -9.06 -10.79 1.87
C GLN A 161 -9.26 -10.65 3.38
N LEU A 162 -9.25 -9.40 3.89
CA LEU A 162 -9.51 -9.15 5.31
C LEU A 162 -10.97 -9.43 5.69
N GLU A 163 -11.93 -9.04 4.85
CA GLU A 163 -13.36 -9.28 5.10
C GLU A 163 -13.71 -10.78 5.04
N THR A 164 -13.15 -11.51 4.08
CA THR A 164 -13.33 -12.98 4.00
C THR A 164 -12.72 -13.70 5.20
N ALA A 165 -11.53 -13.28 5.66
CA ALA A 165 -10.92 -13.83 6.87
C ALA A 165 -11.74 -13.52 8.13
N ARG A 166 -12.27 -12.29 8.26
CA ARG A 166 -13.17 -11.90 9.36
C ARG A 166 -14.48 -12.71 9.35
N ALA A 167 -15.07 -12.93 8.19
CA ALA A 167 -16.29 -13.75 8.05
C ALA A 167 -16.05 -15.20 8.47
N ALA A 168 -14.91 -15.79 8.10
CA ALA A 168 -14.52 -17.13 8.52
C ALA A 168 -14.28 -17.23 10.05
N ALA A 169 -13.61 -16.24 10.64
CA ALA A 169 -13.39 -16.17 12.09
C ALA A 169 -14.72 -16.05 12.86
N ALA A 170 -15.64 -15.21 12.37
CA ALA A 170 -16.97 -15.06 12.96
C ALA A 170 -17.80 -16.36 12.88
N ALA A 171 -17.64 -17.15 11.81
CA ALA A 171 -18.28 -18.46 11.71
C ALA A 171 -17.70 -19.47 12.72
N ALA A 172 -16.38 -19.49 12.89
CA ALA A 172 -15.71 -20.35 13.87
C ALA A 172 -16.11 -20.02 15.32
N GLU A 173 -16.25 -18.73 15.66
CA GLU A 173 -16.73 -18.32 16.99
C GLU A 173 -18.17 -18.76 17.27
N ARG A 174 -19.06 -18.75 16.26
CA ARG A 174 -20.43 -19.25 16.42
C ARG A 174 -20.45 -20.75 16.74
N GLN A 175 -19.64 -21.53 16.03
CA GLN A 175 -19.53 -22.98 16.29
C GLN A 175 -19.00 -23.24 17.70
N ARG A 176 -18.00 -22.48 18.14
CA ARG A 176 -17.45 -22.58 19.50
C ARG A 176 -18.49 -22.28 20.58
N ARG A 177 -19.29 -21.22 20.39
CA ARG A 177 -20.40 -20.88 21.30
C ARG A 177 -21.49 -21.96 21.35
N GLN A 178 -21.78 -22.64 20.24
CA GLN A 178 -22.73 -23.75 20.24
C GLN A 178 -22.21 -24.93 21.06
N VAL A 179 -20.93 -25.28 20.91
CA VAL A 179 -20.29 -26.33 21.72
C VAL A 179 -20.30 -25.96 23.20
N ASP A 180 -19.91 -24.73 23.54
CA ASP A 180 -19.91 -24.25 24.93
C ASP A 180 -21.33 -24.24 25.53
N GLY A 181 -22.34 -23.87 24.74
CA GLY A 181 -23.75 -23.89 25.15
C GLY A 181 -24.27 -25.30 25.41
N LEU A 182 -23.92 -26.27 24.56
CA LEU A 182 -24.29 -27.68 24.74
C LEU A 182 -23.61 -28.27 25.98
N LEU A 183 -22.32 -28.01 26.17
CA LEU A 183 -21.58 -28.43 27.36
C LEU A 183 -22.11 -27.79 28.64
N ALA A 184 -22.56 -26.53 28.59
CA ALA A 184 -23.20 -25.86 29.72
C ALA A 184 -24.56 -26.49 30.06
N ALA A 185 -25.36 -26.83 29.05
CA ALA A 185 -26.63 -27.52 29.23
C ALA A 185 -26.44 -28.93 29.82
N GLU A 186 -25.43 -29.68 29.37
CA GLU A 186 -25.07 -30.98 29.97
C GLU A 186 -24.62 -30.83 31.43
N ARG A 187 -23.77 -29.85 31.76
CA ARG A 187 -23.34 -29.60 33.16
C ARG A 187 -24.54 -29.28 34.07
N LEU A 188 -25.54 -28.58 33.57
CA LEU A 188 -26.78 -28.30 34.30
C LEU A 188 -27.68 -29.53 34.43
N ALA A 189 -27.68 -30.45 33.44
CA ALA A 189 -28.45 -31.69 33.47
C ALA A 189 -27.83 -32.74 34.40
N VAL A 190 -26.50 -32.93 34.32
CA VAL A 190 -25.73 -33.86 35.19
C VAL A 190 -25.80 -33.42 36.66
N GLY A 191 -25.91 -32.12 36.93
CA GLY A 191 -26.12 -31.60 38.28
C GLY A 191 -27.45 -31.97 38.94
N ARG A 192 -28.44 -32.50 38.18
CA ARG A 192 -29.78 -32.88 38.70
C ARG A 192 -29.98 -34.39 38.89
N GLY A 193 -29.00 -35.23 38.50
CA GLY A 193 -29.22 -36.67 38.31
C GLY A 193 -28.85 -37.62 39.45
N GLY A 194 -28.49 -37.14 40.66
CA GLY A 194 -28.07 -38.08 41.71
C GLY A 194 -27.62 -37.44 43.03
N ARG A 195 -28.23 -36.32 43.42
CA ARG A 195 -27.93 -35.66 44.70
C ARG A 195 -29.20 -35.58 45.53
N PRO A 196 -29.20 -36.02 46.81
CA PRO A 196 -30.32 -35.74 47.69
C PRO A 196 -30.50 -34.22 47.74
N THR A 197 -31.73 -33.79 47.49
CA THR A 197 -32.12 -32.38 47.41
C THR A 197 -31.75 -31.71 48.74
N ALA A 198 -31.36 -30.43 48.74
CA ALA A 198 -31.04 -29.72 49.98
C ALA A 198 -32.14 -29.85 51.06
N LEU A 199 -33.39 -30.01 50.62
CA LEU A 199 -34.55 -30.28 51.45
C LEU A 199 -34.54 -31.69 52.08
N GLU A 200 -34.24 -32.74 51.31
CA GLU A 200 -34.13 -34.14 51.80
C GLU A 200 -32.97 -34.30 52.79
N THR A 201 -31.88 -33.56 52.59
CA THR A 201 -30.75 -33.54 53.53
C THR A 201 -31.15 -32.92 54.87
N VAL A 202 -31.85 -31.79 54.84
CA VAL A 202 -32.29 -31.11 56.07
C VAL A 202 -33.33 -31.95 56.80
N GLU A 203 -34.23 -32.60 56.08
CA GLU A 203 -35.21 -33.53 56.66
C GLU A 203 -34.53 -34.73 57.32
N ALA A 204 -33.59 -35.40 56.64
CA ALA A 204 -32.85 -36.51 57.20
C ALA A 204 -32.05 -36.13 58.47
N LEU A 205 -31.43 -34.95 58.47
CA LEU A 205 -30.74 -34.43 59.65
C LEU A 205 -31.72 -34.09 60.79
N SER A 206 -32.89 -33.55 60.47
CA SER A 206 -33.91 -33.22 61.48
C SER A 206 -34.48 -34.46 62.18
N VAL A 207 -34.47 -35.62 61.51
CA VAL A 207 -34.90 -36.90 62.08
C VAL A 207 -33.80 -37.59 62.88
N LEU A 208 -32.53 -37.44 62.48
CA LEU A 208 -31.39 -38.12 63.10
C LEU A 208 -30.82 -37.38 64.30
N LEU A 209 -30.95 -36.04 64.35
CA LEU A 209 -30.40 -35.25 65.44
C LEU A 209 -31.36 -35.24 66.64
N PRO A 210 -30.86 -35.51 67.86
CA PRO A 210 -31.67 -35.44 69.07
C PRO A 210 -32.07 -33.99 69.41
N ASP A 211 -33.20 -33.82 70.11
CA ASP A 211 -33.83 -32.52 70.43
C ASP A 211 -32.93 -31.58 71.26
N ASP A 212 -31.83 -32.08 71.82
CA ASP A 212 -30.83 -31.34 72.59
C ASP A 212 -29.66 -30.80 71.74
N CYS A 213 -29.74 -30.94 70.41
CA CYS A 213 -28.71 -30.51 69.46
C CYS A 213 -29.11 -29.26 68.68
N TRP A 214 -28.34 -28.17 68.84
CA TRP A 214 -28.56 -26.90 68.17
C TRP A 214 -27.60 -26.69 67.01
N LEU A 215 -28.11 -26.63 65.79
CA LEU A 215 -27.32 -26.38 64.59
C LEU A 215 -27.04 -24.88 64.39
N HIS A 216 -25.79 -24.52 64.10
CA HIS A 216 -25.36 -23.13 63.93
C HIS A 216 -25.05 -22.80 62.46
N SER A 217 -24.46 -23.75 61.74
CA SER A 217 -24.18 -23.60 60.31
C SER A 217 -24.24 -24.97 59.65
N LEU A 218 -24.92 -25.04 58.50
CA LEU A 218 -24.98 -26.21 57.63
C LEU A 218 -24.45 -25.81 56.25
N THR A 219 -23.38 -26.47 55.80
CA THR A 219 -22.83 -26.27 54.47
C THR A 219 -22.88 -27.59 53.71
N LEU A 220 -23.64 -27.60 52.62
CA LEU A 220 -23.70 -28.73 51.71
C LEU A 220 -22.68 -28.52 50.60
N THR A 221 -21.75 -29.46 50.45
CA THR A 221 -20.75 -29.44 49.36
C THR A 221 -20.98 -30.62 48.42
N ALA A 222 -20.32 -30.58 47.26
CA ALA A 222 -20.41 -31.64 46.26
C ALA A 222 -19.89 -33.01 46.75
N GLU A 223 -19.07 -33.03 47.82
CA GLU A 223 -18.35 -34.22 48.30
C GLU A 223 -18.76 -34.67 49.70
N GLY A 224 -19.51 -33.84 50.45
CA GLY A 224 -19.95 -34.15 51.80
C GLY A 224 -20.80 -33.06 52.44
N LEU A 225 -21.16 -33.31 53.69
CA LEU A 225 -21.92 -32.45 54.56
C LEU A 225 -21.00 -31.92 55.67
N GLU A 226 -21.01 -30.61 55.88
CA GLU A 226 -20.32 -29.98 57.00
C GLU A 226 -21.33 -29.23 57.86
N PHE A 227 -21.36 -29.54 59.15
CA PHE A 227 -22.21 -28.80 60.08
C PHE A 227 -21.49 -28.49 61.39
N ALA A 228 -21.79 -27.33 61.94
CA ALA A 228 -21.38 -26.93 63.27
C ALA A 228 -22.61 -26.92 64.18
N ALA A 229 -22.52 -27.62 65.30
CA ALA A 229 -23.61 -27.76 66.26
C ALA A 229 -23.10 -27.69 67.70
N THR A 230 -24.03 -27.45 68.62
CA THR A 230 -23.79 -27.56 70.06
C THR A 230 -24.75 -28.61 70.61
N ALA A 231 -24.23 -29.58 71.36
CA ALA A 231 -25.04 -30.65 71.95
C ALA A 231 -24.58 -30.95 73.39
N ALA A 232 -25.44 -31.59 74.19
CA ALA A 232 -25.08 -32.02 75.54
C ALA A 232 -24.00 -33.12 75.54
N ALA A 233 -23.93 -33.93 74.49
CA ALA A 233 -22.92 -34.97 74.30
C ALA A 233 -22.44 -35.05 72.84
N ALA A 234 -21.38 -34.31 72.50
CA ALA A 234 -20.83 -34.27 71.12
C ALA A 234 -20.44 -35.65 70.57
N GLY A 235 -19.94 -36.54 71.43
CA GLY A 235 -19.56 -37.91 71.04
C GLY A 235 -20.74 -38.82 70.69
N GLN A 236 -21.94 -38.55 71.22
CA GLN A 236 -23.14 -39.32 70.89
C GLN A 236 -23.68 -38.94 69.51
N VAL A 237 -23.61 -37.66 69.16
CA VAL A 237 -24.00 -37.15 67.83
C VAL A 237 -23.08 -37.68 66.74
N LEU A 238 -21.77 -37.77 66.99
CA LEU A 238 -20.84 -38.39 66.03
C LEU A 238 -21.25 -39.84 65.71
N ARG A 239 -21.53 -40.64 66.75
CA ARG A 239 -21.92 -42.05 66.57
C ARG A 239 -23.26 -42.20 65.84
N LEU A 240 -24.25 -41.37 66.16
CA LEU A 240 -25.55 -41.37 65.48
C LEU A 240 -25.43 -41.01 63.98
N VAL A 241 -24.48 -40.16 63.63
CA VAL A 241 -24.20 -39.78 62.24
C VAL A 241 -23.40 -40.87 61.52
N GLU A 242 -22.47 -41.56 62.19
CA GLU A 242 -21.75 -42.73 61.62
C GLU A 242 -22.64 -43.96 61.45
N ASP A 243 -23.61 -44.18 62.34
CA ASP A 243 -24.55 -45.31 62.29
C ASP A 243 -25.65 -45.11 61.21
N SER A 244 -25.70 -43.95 60.55
CA SER A 244 -26.70 -43.62 59.55
C SER A 244 -26.35 -44.17 58.15
N PRO A 245 -27.29 -44.79 57.42
CA PRO A 245 -27.07 -45.35 56.08
C PRO A 245 -26.91 -44.29 54.97
N LEU A 246 -26.88 -42.99 55.30
CA LEU A 246 -26.75 -41.89 54.35
C LEU A 246 -25.36 -41.23 54.39
N PHE A 247 -24.61 -41.42 55.48
CA PHE A 247 -23.36 -40.70 55.74
C PHE A 247 -22.24 -41.68 56.09
N GLU A 248 -21.04 -41.44 55.57
CA GLU A 248 -19.84 -42.25 55.84
C GLU A 248 -18.68 -41.34 56.28
N ALA A 249 -17.78 -41.88 57.10
CA ALA A 249 -16.55 -41.21 57.55
C ALA A 249 -16.78 -39.83 58.20
N ALA A 250 -17.61 -39.78 59.25
CA ALA A 250 -17.79 -38.56 60.04
C ALA A 250 -16.54 -38.25 60.87
N VAL A 251 -16.00 -37.03 60.73
CA VAL A 251 -14.78 -36.60 61.42
C VAL A 251 -15.00 -35.23 62.06
N PHE A 252 -14.48 -35.04 63.27
CA PHE A 252 -14.43 -33.72 63.90
C PHE A 252 -13.41 -32.83 63.18
N ARG A 253 -13.88 -31.74 62.57
CA ARG A 253 -13.04 -30.78 61.84
C ARG A 253 -12.54 -29.64 62.72
N ALA A 254 -13.15 -29.43 63.89
CA ALA A 254 -12.73 -28.47 64.91
C ALA A 254 -12.61 -29.15 66.29
N PRO A 255 -11.67 -28.72 67.14
CA PRO A 255 -11.55 -29.22 68.50
C PRO A 255 -12.85 -28.97 69.28
N VAL A 256 -13.35 -29.98 69.98
CA VAL A 256 -14.56 -29.89 70.80
C VAL A 256 -14.29 -28.94 71.96
N SER A 257 -15.06 -27.85 72.02
CA SER A 257 -14.95 -26.85 73.08
C SER A 257 -16.17 -26.94 73.97
N SER A 258 -15.97 -27.34 75.23
CA SER A 258 -17.03 -27.39 76.24
C SER A 258 -17.26 -26.01 76.83
N ASP A 259 -18.49 -25.50 76.77
CA ASP A 259 -18.88 -24.23 77.38
C ASP A 259 -19.80 -24.50 78.59
N PRO A 260 -19.35 -24.23 79.83
CA PRO A 260 -20.12 -24.55 81.03
C PRO A 260 -21.42 -23.72 81.09
N GLY A 261 -22.53 -24.37 80.74
CA GLY A 261 -23.89 -23.81 80.74
C GLY A 261 -24.61 -23.90 79.39
N VAL A 262 -23.89 -24.08 78.27
CA VAL A 262 -24.45 -24.08 76.90
C VAL A 262 -24.25 -25.43 76.19
N GLY A 263 -23.29 -26.24 76.64
CA GLY A 263 -22.99 -27.57 76.08
C GLY A 263 -21.69 -27.61 75.27
N ASP A 264 -21.42 -28.73 74.62
CA ASP A 264 -20.20 -28.94 73.85
C ASP A 264 -20.38 -28.46 72.42
N ARG A 265 -19.58 -27.48 71.98
CA ARG A 265 -19.56 -26.98 70.60
C ARG A 265 -18.59 -27.82 69.77
N PHE A 266 -19.07 -28.34 68.64
CA PHE A 266 -18.28 -29.13 67.71
C PHE A 266 -18.60 -28.79 66.26
N ALA A 267 -17.64 -29.04 65.37
CA ALA A 267 -17.85 -29.01 63.93
C ALA A 267 -17.53 -30.38 63.36
N LEU A 268 -18.49 -30.96 62.64
CA LEU A 268 -18.44 -32.30 62.10
C LEU A 268 -18.53 -32.22 60.57
N ALA A 269 -17.66 -32.96 59.89
CA ALA A 269 -17.70 -33.16 58.46
C ALA A 269 -17.96 -34.64 58.18
N ALA A 270 -18.98 -34.95 57.41
CA ALA A 270 -19.32 -36.30 56.98
C ALA A 270 -19.36 -36.36 55.45
N ARG A 271 -18.98 -37.49 54.85
CA ARG A 271 -19.07 -37.68 53.40
C ARG A 271 -20.39 -38.34 53.05
N TRP A 272 -20.90 -38.07 51.85
CA TRP A 272 -22.04 -38.80 51.32
C TRP A 272 -21.65 -40.25 51.09
N GLN A 273 -22.43 -41.19 51.62
CA GLN A 273 -22.23 -42.59 51.26
C GLN A 273 -22.63 -42.76 49.80
N GLY A 274 -21.64 -43.04 48.95
CA GLY A 274 -21.89 -43.31 47.54
C GLY A 274 -22.75 -44.55 47.42
N GLU A 275 -23.88 -44.44 46.72
CA GLU A 275 -24.70 -45.56 46.32
C GLU A 275 -23.78 -46.63 45.71
N LYS A 276 -23.67 -47.78 46.38
CA LYS A 276 -22.94 -48.93 45.83
C LYS A 276 -23.66 -49.32 44.53
N PRO A 277 -22.93 -49.55 43.43
CA PRO A 277 -23.51 -49.78 42.10
C PRO A 277 -24.45 -50.99 42.04
#